data_AF-A0A849EFE5-F1
#
_entry.id   AF-A0A849EFE5-F1
#
_cell.length_a   1.000
_cell.length_b   1.000
_cell.length_c   1.000
_cell.angle_alpha   90.00
_cell.angle_beta   90.00
_cell.angle_gamma   90.00
#
_symmetry.space_group_name_H-M   'P 1'
#
loop_
_entity.id
_entity.type
_entity.pdbx_description
1 polymer ?
#
loop_
_entity_poly.entity_id
_entity_poly.type
_entity_poly.pdbx_seq_one_letter_code
_entity_poly.pdbx_strand_id
1 'polypeptide(L)'
;LMLRPDVVAASRKRKFNIYPVETISQGIEVLTGATAGERDRSGEFPKGSVYGRVEARLREYALTRKDFGATQPQSTAQDDDT
;
A
#
# COMPACT_ATOMS: atom_id res chain seq x y z
N LEU A 1 0.56 -13.54 -27.88
CA LEU A 1 0.42 -14.37 -26.67
C LEU A 1 0.00 -15.77 -27.10
N MET A 2 0.86 -16.79 -26.92
CA MET A 2 0.48 -18.19 -27.16
C MET A 2 0.05 -18.81 -25.83
N LEU A 3 -1.26 -18.94 -25.63
CA LEU A 3 -1.83 -19.53 -24.42
C LEU A 3 -2.07 -21.01 -24.61
N ARG A 4 -1.95 -21.77 -23.51
CA ARG A 4 -2.35 -23.18 -23.51
C ARG A 4 -3.84 -23.33 -23.83
N PRO A 5 -4.26 -24.39 -24.55
CA PRO A 5 -5.65 -24.58 -24.96
C PRO A 5 -6.67 -24.60 -23.80
N ASP A 6 -6.29 -25.11 -22.64
CA ASP A 6 -7.11 -25.17 -21.43
C ASP A 6 -7.42 -23.78 -20.85
N VAL A 7 -6.43 -22.89 -20.83
CA VAL A 7 -6.62 -21.48 -20.44
C VAL A 7 -7.57 -20.79 -21.41
N VAL A 8 -7.41 -21.00 -22.73
CA VAL A 8 -8.32 -20.45 -23.74
C VAL A 8 -9.75 -20.97 -23.54
N ALA A 9 -9.93 -22.26 -23.26
CA ALA A 9 -11.23 -22.85 -22.98
C ALA A 9 -11.87 -22.29 -21.69
N ALA A 10 -11.08 -22.09 -20.64
CA ALA A 10 -11.53 -21.48 -19.38
C ALA A 10 -11.97 -20.02 -19.58
N SER A 11 -11.23 -19.25 -20.38
CA SER A 11 -11.59 -17.88 -20.76
C SER A 11 -12.90 -17.82 -21.54
N ARG A 12 -13.10 -18.70 -22.54
CA ARG A 12 -14.38 -18.78 -23.28
C ARG A 12 -15.56 -19.11 -22.37
N LYS A 13 -15.34 -19.92 -21.33
CA LYS A 13 -16.35 -20.29 -20.33
C LYS A 13 -16.51 -19.24 -19.20
N ARG A 14 -15.84 -18.09 -19.29
CA ARG A 14 -15.81 -17.04 -18.25
C ARG A 14 -15.36 -17.54 -16.85
N LYS A 15 -14.61 -18.64 -16.81
CA LYS A 15 -14.00 -19.18 -15.57
C LYS A 15 -12.62 -18.59 -15.30
N PHE A 16 -12.06 -17.89 -16.27
CA PHE A 16 -10.77 -17.24 -16.19
C PHE A 16 -10.84 -15.91 -16.96
N ASN A 17 -10.25 -14.85 -16.40
CA ASN A 17 -10.25 -13.52 -17.00
C ASN A 17 -8.80 -13.02 -17.10
N ILE A 18 -8.47 -12.37 -18.22
CA ILE A 18 -7.16 -11.76 -18.45
C ILE A 18 -7.39 -10.25 -18.55
N TYR A 19 -6.69 -9.50 -17.69
CA TYR A 19 -6.75 -8.03 -17.65
C TYR A 19 -5.38 -7.47 -18.04
N PRO A 20 -5.20 -6.96 -19.27
CA PRO A 20 -3.96 -6.30 -19.64
C PRO A 20 -3.87 -4.96 -18.92
N VAL A 21 -2.70 -4.66 -18.35
CA VAL A 21 -2.40 -3.39 -17.68
C VAL A 21 -1.00 -2.93 -18.09
N GLU A 22 -0.83 -1.62 -18.19
CA GLU A 22 0.43 -0.94 -18.52
C GLU A 22 1.11 -0.39 -17.27
N THR A 23 0.33 -0.03 -16.26
CA THR A 23 0.83 0.58 -15.02
C THR A 23 0.35 -0.18 -13.79
N ILE A 24 1.11 -0.07 -12.71
CA ILE A 24 0.75 -0.67 -11.41
C ILE A 24 -0.61 -0.13 -10.93
N SER A 25 -0.88 1.16 -11.14
CA SER A 25 -2.14 1.80 -10.76
C SER A 25 -3.36 1.11 -11.40
N GLN A 26 -3.28 0.78 -12.69
CA GLN A 26 -4.35 0.03 -13.36
C GLN A 26 -4.56 -1.36 -12.74
N GLY A 27 -3.47 -2.05 -12.38
CA GLY A 27 -3.54 -3.34 -11.69
C GLY A 27 -4.20 -3.25 -10.30
N ILE A 28 -3.89 -2.20 -9.54
CA ILE A 28 -4.51 -1.91 -8.24
C ILE A 28 -6.02 -1.73 -8.40
N GLU A 29 -6.45 -0.97 -9.41
CA GLU A 29 -7.87 -0.72 -9.66
C GLU A 29 -8.63 -2.00 -10.02
N VAL A 30 -8.05 -2.84 -10.89
CA VAL A 30 -8.63 -4.14 -11.26
C VAL A 30 -8.77 -5.06 -10.05
N LEU A 31 -7.75 -5.14 -9.19
CA LEU A 31 -7.73 -6.06 -8.05
C LEU A 31 -8.62 -5.59 -6.89
N THR A 32 -8.70 -4.28 -6.66
CA THR A 32 -9.39 -3.72 -5.48
C THR A 32 -10.78 -3.18 -5.78
N GLY A 33 -11.11 -2.93 -7.06
CA GLY A 33 -12.35 -2.27 -7.47
C GLY A 33 -12.46 -0.80 -7.02
N ALA A 34 -11.37 -0.22 -6.52
CA ALA A 34 -11.30 1.16 -6.06
C ALA A 34 -10.24 1.93 -6.85
N THR A 35 -10.43 3.24 -7.02
CA THR A 35 -9.46 4.09 -7.73
C THR A 35 -8.10 4.07 -7.02
N ALA A 36 -7.01 3.92 -7.79
CA ALA A 36 -5.66 3.94 -7.24
C ALA A 36 -5.35 5.34 -6.68
N GLY A 37 -5.77 6.38 -7.42
CA GLY A 37 -5.52 7.79 -7.14
C GLY A 37 -4.17 8.25 -7.68
N GLU A 38 -4.08 9.52 -8.08
CA GLU A 38 -2.82 10.17 -8.47
C GLU A 38 -2.58 11.39 -7.60
N ARG A 39 -1.31 11.75 -7.36
CA ARG A 39 -1.01 12.98 -6.62
C ARG A 39 -1.40 14.19 -7.46
N ASP A 40 -2.07 15.14 -6.83
CA ASP A 40 -2.36 16.42 -7.45
C ASP A 40 -1.18 17.41 -7.38
N ARG A 41 -1.40 18.66 -7.79
CA ARG A 41 -0.38 19.73 -7.75
C ARG A 41 0.04 20.13 -6.34
N SER A 42 -0.82 19.88 -5.33
CA SER A 42 -0.48 20.08 -3.93
C SER A 42 0.30 18.90 -3.34
N GLY A 43 0.44 17.82 -4.11
CA GLY A 43 1.11 16.59 -3.71
C GLY A 43 0.20 15.66 -2.92
N GLU A 44 -1.11 15.90 -2.85
CA GLU A 44 -2.05 15.07 -2.11
C GLU A 44 -2.71 14.01 -3.00
N PHE A 45 -3.01 12.84 -2.43
CA PHE A 45 -3.84 11.84 -3.09
C PHE A 45 -5.33 12.07 -2.81
N PRO A 46 -6.22 11.81 -3.79
CA PRO A 46 -7.66 11.90 -3.59
C PRO A 46 -8.13 11.09 -2.39
N LYS A 47 -9.03 11.67 -1.59
CA LYS A 47 -9.62 11.01 -0.42
C LYS A 47 -10.36 9.75 -0.86
N GLY A 48 -10.09 8.64 -0.18
CA GLY A 48 -10.71 7.33 -0.47
C GLY A 48 -9.99 6.49 -1.54
N SER A 49 -9.03 7.06 -2.27
CA SER A 49 -8.17 6.30 -3.18
C SER A 49 -7.32 5.26 -2.42
N VAL A 50 -6.85 4.24 -3.12
CA VAL A 50 -5.96 3.23 -2.51
C VAL A 50 -4.65 3.87 -2.05
N TYR A 51 -4.00 4.70 -2.89
CA TYR A 51 -2.74 5.34 -2.52
C TYR A 51 -2.91 6.36 -1.39
N GLY A 52 -4.03 7.08 -1.34
CA GLY A 52 -4.34 7.95 -0.20
C GLY A 52 -4.48 7.20 1.12
N ARG A 53 -5.14 6.02 1.10
CA ARG A 53 -5.25 5.14 2.28
C ARG A 53 -3.88 4.58 2.71
N VAL A 54 -3.05 4.18 1.76
CA VAL A 54 -1.69 3.71 2.02
C VAL A 54 -0.84 4.83 2.65
N GLU A 55 -0.87 6.03 2.08
CA GLU A 55 -0.12 7.17 2.62
C GLU A 55 -0.54 7.51 4.05
N ALA A 56 -1.85 7.55 4.33
CA ALA A 56 -2.36 7.79 5.67
C ALA A 56 -1.83 6.74 6.67
N ARG A 57 -1.83 5.47 6.29
CA ARG A 57 -1.33 4.37 7.15
C ARG A 57 0.19 4.46 7.37
N LEU A 58 0.95 4.83 6.33
CA LEU A 58 2.40 5.04 6.45
C LEU A 58 2.72 6.21 7.38
N ARG A 59 1.95 7.30 7.33
CA ARG A 59 2.10 8.44 8.27
C ARG A 59 1.83 8.01 9.70
N GLU A 60 0.77 7.23 9.94
CA GLU A 60 0.45 6.70 11.27
C GLU A 60 1.59 5.83 11.84
N TYR A 61 2.17 4.94 11.01
CA TYR A 61 3.33 4.15 11.41
C TYR A 61 4.55 5.01 11.74
N ALA A 62 4.79 6.07 10.97
CA ALA A 62 5.89 6.98 11.22
C ALA A 62 5.73 7.74 12.55
N LEU A 63 4.51 8.20 12.87
CA LEU A 63 4.20 8.86 14.13
C LEU A 63 4.38 7.89 15.31
N THR A 64 3.80 6.70 15.21
CA THR A 64 3.92 5.65 16.23
C THR A 64 5.39 5.34 16.53
N ARG A 65 6.23 5.16 15.50
CA ARG A 65 7.67 4.91 15.69
C ARG A 65 8.41 6.05 16.39
N LYS A 66 8.02 7.31 16.12
CA LYS A 66 8.61 8.48 16.81
C LYS A 66 8.27 8.46 18.29
N ASP A 67 7.03 8.16 18.65
CA ASP A 67 6.57 8.12 20.04
C ASP A 67 7.24 6.98 20.82
N PHE A 68 7.41 5.81 20.19
CA PHE A 68 8.17 4.69 20.77
C PHE A 68 9.66 5.02 20.97
N GLY A 69 10.28 5.79 20.07
CA GLY A 69 11.68 6.25 20.22
C GLY A 69 11.86 7.34 21.27
N ALA A 70 10.84 8.16 21.52
CA ALA A 70 10.87 9.25 22.49
C ALA A 70 10.66 8.79 23.96
N THR A 71 10.22 7.54 24.18
CA THR A 71 9.81 7.04 25.51
C THR A 71 10.78 6.01 26.11
N GLN A 72 12.08 6.03 25.76
CA GLN A 72 13.08 5.35 26.59
C GLN A 72 13.58 6.32 27.67
N PRO A 73 13.15 6.18 28.94
CA PRO A 73 13.83 6.85 30.04
C PRO A 73 15.26 6.29 30.09
N GLN A 74 16.23 7.18 29.96
CA GLN A 74 17.62 6.86 30.24
C GLN A 74 17.68 6.32 31.68
N SER A 75 18.10 5.06 31.84
CA SER A 75 18.39 4.50 33.15
C SER A 75 19.51 5.33 33.77
N THR A 76 19.15 6.15 34.75
CA THR A 76 20.06 6.78 35.68
C THR A 76 20.82 5.70 36.42
N ALA A 77 22.08 5.48 36.02
CA ALA A 77 23.08 4.89 36.90
C ALA A 77 23.88 6.05 37.49
N GLN A 78 23.30 6.65 38.54
CA GLN A 78 23.96 7.52 39.48
C GLN A 78 23.70 6.90 40.86
N ASP A 79 24.52 5.90 41.19
CA ASP A 79 24.79 5.43 42.55
C ASP A 79 26.33 5.32 42.57
N ASP A 80 27.10 5.77 43.56
CA ASP A 80 26.88 6.63 44.70
C ASP A 80 28.32 7.00 45.15
N ASP A 81 28.47 8.16 45.76
CA ASP A 81 29.72 8.64 46.37
C ASP A 81 30.19 7.73 47.51
N THR A 82 31.40 7.14 47.45
CA THR A 82 32.33 6.95 48.60
C THR A 82 33.74 6.60 48.12
#